data_AF-A0A8I2YXG9-F1
#
_entry.id   AF-A0A8I2YXG9-F1
#
_cell.length_a   1.000
_cell.length_b   1.000
_cell.length_c   1.000
_cell.angle_alpha   90.00
_cell.angle_beta   90.00
_cell.angle_gamma   90.00
#
_symmetry.space_group_name_H-M   'P 1'
#
loop_
_entity.id
_entity.type
_entity.pdbx_description
1 polymer ?
#
loop_
_entity_poly.entity_id
_entity_poly.type
_entity_poly.pdbx_seq_one_letter_code
_entity_poly.pdbx_strand_id
1 'polypeptide(L)'
;MTSSRSHRSASSELLPDFKTEFHPHSHCHPLFQHQEDFSLWNAAKLAPDGSPWCPFIKEGDYLFVEITLQAGLNSSQVNGLLGLISCISQGMAKVTLRNEIDPCRSWNRAAPQVTPVSHVSPVSFDLQSEFIAQLYF
;
A
#
# COMPACT_ATOMS: atom_id res chain seq x y z
N MET A 1 -56.12 -16.95 -34.58
CA MET A 1 -55.95 -15.54 -34.15
C MET A 1 -55.33 -15.56 -32.76
N THR A 2 -54.01 -15.57 -32.68
CA THR A 2 -53.26 -15.60 -31.41
C THR A 2 -53.14 -14.18 -30.88
N SER A 3 -53.82 -13.93 -29.76
CA SER A 3 -53.84 -12.64 -29.08
C SER A 3 -52.46 -12.34 -28.48
N SER A 4 -51.81 -11.31 -29.01
CA SER A 4 -50.48 -10.87 -28.60
C SER A 4 -50.49 -10.39 -27.14
N ARG A 5 -49.71 -11.09 -26.30
CA ARG A 5 -49.36 -10.64 -24.94
C ARG A 5 -48.46 -9.42 -25.06
N SER A 6 -49.08 -8.25 -24.98
CA SER A 6 -48.39 -6.96 -24.86
C SER A 6 -47.63 -6.94 -23.53
N HIS A 7 -46.34 -7.25 -23.56
CA HIS A 7 -45.42 -6.91 -22.48
C HIS A 7 -45.24 -5.38 -22.49
N ARG A 8 -46.19 -4.67 -21.88
CA ARG A 8 -45.91 -3.35 -21.29
C ARG A 8 -44.96 -3.63 -20.13
N SER A 9 -43.65 -3.53 -20.37
CA SER A 9 -42.70 -3.30 -19.29
C SER A 9 -43.11 -1.98 -18.65
N ALA A 10 -43.77 -2.07 -17.49
CA ALA A 10 -44.04 -0.94 -16.65
C ALA A 10 -42.69 -0.36 -16.22
N SER A 11 -42.27 0.73 -16.84
CA SER A 11 -41.26 1.62 -16.28
C SER A 11 -41.86 2.21 -15.01
N SER A 12 -41.66 1.52 -13.89
CA SER A 12 -41.95 2.04 -12.56
C SER A 12 -41.13 3.32 -12.39
N GLU A 13 -41.79 4.45 -12.21
CA GLU A 13 -41.19 5.70 -11.74
C GLU A 13 -40.64 5.47 -10.32
N LEU A 14 -39.46 4.87 -10.23
CA LEU A 14 -38.78 4.60 -8.96
C LEU A 14 -38.09 5.88 -8.50
N LEU A 15 -38.37 6.27 -7.25
CA LEU A 15 -37.64 7.35 -6.57
C LEU A 15 -36.15 6.98 -6.47
N PRO A 16 -35.24 7.96 -6.58
CA PRO A 16 -33.80 7.72 -6.44
C PRO A 16 -33.48 7.17 -5.04
N ASP A 17 -32.55 6.22 -4.98
CA ASP A 17 -32.20 5.53 -3.73
C ASP A 17 -31.37 6.42 -2.81
N PHE A 18 -30.52 7.28 -3.39
CA PHE A 18 -29.72 8.22 -2.62
C PHE A 18 -29.34 9.46 -3.43
N LYS A 19 -28.84 10.46 -2.69
CA LYS A 19 -28.36 11.73 -3.23
C LYS A 19 -26.87 11.88 -2.94
N THR A 20 -26.09 12.19 -3.96
CA THR A 20 -24.68 12.57 -3.83
C THR A 20 -24.56 14.09 -3.84
N GLU A 21 -24.06 14.65 -2.74
CA GLU A 21 -23.75 16.07 -2.63
C GLU A 21 -22.25 16.31 -2.82
N PHE A 22 -21.91 17.34 -3.58
CA PHE A 22 -20.52 17.72 -3.83
C PHE A 22 -20.08 18.88 -2.95
N HIS A 23 -18.76 19.06 -2.84
CA HIS A 23 -18.18 20.18 -2.13
C HIS A 23 -18.68 21.53 -2.70
N PRO A 24 -18.98 22.56 -1.88
CA PRO A 24 -19.57 23.82 -2.35
C PRO A 24 -18.77 24.54 -3.44
N HIS A 25 -17.45 24.34 -3.46
CA HIS A 25 -16.54 24.97 -4.43
C HIS A 25 -16.35 24.16 -5.73
N SER A 26 -17.03 23.01 -5.86
CA SER A 26 -16.92 22.18 -7.08
C SER A 26 -17.77 22.69 -8.24
N HIS A 27 -18.72 23.60 -7.97
CA HIS A 27 -19.75 24.04 -8.94
C HIS A 27 -20.57 22.90 -9.56
N CYS A 28 -20.57 21.71 -8.93
CA CYS A 28 -21.36 20.57 -9.36
C CYS A 28 -22.73 20.57 -8.67
N HIS A 29 -23.77 20.25 -9.44
CA HIS A 29 -25.10 20.04 -8.89
C HIS A 29 -25.20 18.68 -8.20
N PRO A 30 -26.02 18.54 -7.13
CA PRO A 30 -26.26 17.25 -6.51
C PRO A 30 -26.83 16.22 -7.49
N LEU A 31 -26.38 14.97 -7.39
CA LEU A 31 -26.86 13.86 -8.20
C LEU A 31 -27.85 13.00 -7.40
N PHE A 32 -28.85 12.48 -8.07
CA PHE A 32 -29.81 11.52 -7.53
C PHE A 32 -29.65 10.23 -8.33
N GLN A 33 -29.34 9.13 -7.65
CA GLN A 33 -28.88 7.90 -8.30
C GLN A 33 -29.50 6.67 -7.63
N HIS A 34 -29.50 5.55 -8.35
CA HIS A 34 -29.95 4.26 -7.82
C HIS A 34 -28.75 3.40 -7.43
N GLN A 35 -28.92 2.55 -6.41
CA GLN A 35 -27.88 1.62 -5.97
C GLN A 35 -27.51 0.63 -7.09
N GLU A 36 -28.48 0.30 -7.95
CA GLU A 36 -28.30 -0.60 -9.09
C GLU A 36 -27.24 -0.09 -10.08
N ASP A 37 -27.08 1.23 -10.23
CA ASP A 37 -26.06 1.85 -11.09
C ASP A 37 -24.62 1.52 -10.63
N PHE A 38 -24.45 1.24 -9.34
CA PHE A 38 -23.17 0.91 -8.70
C PHE A 38 -22.94 -0.59 -8.53
N SER A 39 -23.85 -1.42 -9.04
CA SER A 39 -23.69 -2.87 -9.04
C SER A 39 -22.45 -3.26 -9.88
N LEU A 40 -21.67 -4.22 -9.36
CA LEU A 40 -20.48 -4.79 -9.99
C LEU A 40 -20.68 -5.32 -11.43
N TRP A 41 -21.93 -5.46 -11.89
CA TRP A 41 -22.27 -5.85 -13.26
C TRP A 41 -21.71 -4.89 -14.33
N ASN A 42 -21.48 -3.61 -13.97
CA ASN A 42 -20.87 -2.63 -14.86
C ASN A 42 -19.34 -2.61 -14.85
N ALA A 43 -18.70 -3.27 -13.87
CA ALA A 43 -17.22 -3.34 -13.79
C ALA A 43 -16.63 -4.25 -14.88
N ALA A 44 -17.40 -5.24 -15.37
CA ALA A 44 -16.96 -6.19 -16.39
C ALA A 44 -16.79 -5.59 -17.81
N LYS A 45 -17.08 -4.29 -18.00
CA LYS A 45 -17.10 -3.63 -19.31
C LYS A 45 -16.15 -2.45 -19.45
N LEU A 46 -15.33 -2.18 -18.45
CA LEU A 46 -14.25 -1.22 -18.61
C LEU A 46 -13.13 -1.89 -19.39
N ALA A 47 -12.79 -1.32 -20.55
CA ALA A 47 -11.58 -1.71 -21.26
C ALA A 47 -10.39 -1.60 -20.27
N PRO A 48 -9.40 -2.51 -20.34
CA PRO A 48 -8.19 -2.37 -19.53
C PRO A 48 -7.67 -0.95 -19.68
N ASP A 49 -7.51 -0.25 -18.56
CA ASP A 49 -6.93 1.09 -18.59
C ASP A 49 -5.55 0.97 -19.26
N GLY A 50 -5.37 1.68 -20.37
CA GLY A 50 -4.13 1.66 -21.13
C GLY A 50 -2.97 2.31 -20.36
N SER A 51 -3.25 2.99 -19.25
CA SER A 51 -2.24 3.67 -18.44
C SER A 51 -2.66 3.71 -16.97
N PRO A 52 -2.63 2.58 -16.25
CA PRO A 52 -3.00 2.50 -14.83
C PRO A 52 -2.11 3.38 -13.92
N TRP A 53 -0.97 3.85 -14.44
CA TRP A 53 -0.06 4.77 -13.77
C TRP A 53 -0.46 6.25 -13.90
N CYS A 54 -1.55 6.63 -14.58
CA CYS A 54 -2.05 8.01 -14.56
C CYS A 54 -2.48 8.38 -13.12
N PRO A 55 -2.10 9.54 -12.54
CA PRO A 55 -1.60 10.77 -13.16
C PRO A 55 -0.07 10.90 -13.30
N PHE A 56 0.71 9.86 -13.01
CA PHE A 56 2.16 9.93 -13.11
C PHE A 56 2.62 10.01 -14.59
N ILE A 57 3.65 10.82 -14.83
CA ILE A 57 4.19 11.06 -16.19
C ILE A 57 4.86 9.79 -16.73
N LYS A 58 5.49 9.01 -15.85
CA LYS A 58 6.18 7.76 -16.17
C LYS A 58 5.73 6.65 -15.24
N GLU A 59 5.58 5.46 -15.80
CA GLU A 59 5.30 4.23 -15.04
C GLU A 59 6.37 3.97 -13.96
N GLY A 60 7.63 4.30 -14.25
CA GLY A 60 8.72 4.17 -13.28
C GLY A 60 8.53 5.03 -12.03
N ASP A 61 7.99 6.24 -12.18
CA ASP A 61 7.71 7.12 -11.04
C ASP A 61 6.55 6.58 -10.20
N TYR A 62 5.51 6.06 -10.87
CA TYR A 62 4.40 5.36 -10.21
C TYR A 62 4.90 4.16 -9.41
N LEU A 63 5.65 3.25 -10.02
CA LEU A 63 6.18 2.06 -9.35
C LEU A 63 7.10 2.42 -8.17
N PHE A 64 7.93 3.45 -8.33
CA PHE A 64 8.80 3.91 -7.24
C PHE A 64 7.99 4.46 -6.06
N VAL A 65 6.96 5.26 -6.32
CA VAL A 65 6.07 5.80 -5.28
C VAL A 65 5.26 4.68 -4.62
N GLU A 66 4.74 3.74 -5.39
CA GLU A 66 3.99 2.59 -4.87
C GLU A 66 4.84 1.78 -3.88
N ILE A 67 6.07 1.41 -4.27
CA ILE A 67 7.01 0.68 -3.38
C ILE A 67 7.34 1.51 -2.13
N THR A 68 7.57 2.81 -2.31
CA THR A 68 7.89 3.73 -1.21
C THR A 68 6.77 3.81 -0.18
N LEU A 69 5.52 3.91 -0.65
CA LEU A 69 4.33 3.95 0.19
C LEU A 69 4.10 2.62 0.89
N GLN A 70 4.17 1.50 0.16
CA GLN A 70 4.02 0.16 0.72
C GLN A 70 5.08 -0.15 1.79
N ALA A 71 6.32 0.31 1.59
CA ALA A 71 7.41 0.13 2.55
C ALA A 71 7.40 1.16 3.70
N GLY A 72 6.52 2.16 3.66
CA GLY A 72 6.41 3.20 4.70
C GLY A 72 7.68 4.04 4.88
N LEU A 73 8.41 4.32 3.78
CA LEU A 73 9.68 5.03 3.86
C LEU A 73 9.48 6.52 4.19
N ASN A 74 10.40 7.07 4.98
CA ASN A 74 10.43 8.50 5.25
C ASN A 74 11.21 9.28 4.18
N SER A 75 11.07 10.61 4.18
CA SER A 75 11.70 11.53 3.23
C SER A 75 13.22 11.34 3.09
N SER A 76 13.93 11.05 4.18
CA SER A 76 15.39 10.82 4.13
C SER A 76 15.72 9.53 3.39
N GLN A 77 14.95 8.46 3.61
CA GLN A 77 15.14 7.17 2.94
C GLN A 77 14.80 7.28 1.45
N VAL A 78 13.72 7.99 1.10
CA VAL A 78 13.32 8.26 -0.28
C VAL A 78 14.41 9.00 -1.03
N ASN A 79 14.92 10.09 -0.47
CA ASN A 79 16.01 10.86 -1.09
C ASN A 79 17.30 10.03 -1.23
N GLY A 80 17.60 9.19 -0.25
CA GLY A 80 18.73 8.25 -0.33
C GLY A 80 18.59 7.25 -1.47
N LEU A 81 17.39 6.68 -1.67
CA LEU A 81 17.12 5.75 -2.77
C LEU A 81 17.18 6.45 -4.13
N LEU A 82 16.62 7.65 -4.27
CA LEU A 82 16.72 8.43 -5.51
C LEU A 82 18.18 8.74 -5.85
N GLY A 83 18.99 9.12 -4.85
CA GLY A 83 20.42 9.32 -5.01
C GLY A 83 21.14 8.05 -5.50
N LEU A 84 20.85 6.90 -4.89
CA LEU A 84 21.41 5.62 -5.29
C LEU A 84 21.03 5.26 -6.75
N ILE A 85 19.77 5.41 -7.12
CA ILE A 85 19.27 5.15 -8.49
C ILE A 85 20.00 6.05 -9.50
N SER A 86 20.22 7.33 -9.17
CA SER A 86 20.99 8.27 -9.99
C SER A 86 22.44 7.82 -10.15
N CYS A 87 23.12 7.40 -9.07
CA CYS A 87 24.48 6.86 -9.17
C CYS A 87 24.55 5.60 -10.03
N ILE A 88 23.56 4.72 -9.96
CA ILE A 88 23.48 3.51 -10.78
C ILE A 88 23.28 3.87 -12.26
N SER A 89 22.35 4.79 -12.57
CA SER A 89 22.07 5.19 -13.95
C SER A 89 23.27 5.89 -14.61
N GLN A 90 24.10 6.57 -13.81
CA GLN A 90 25.36 7.18 -14.23
C GLN A 90 26.54 6.18 -14.29
N GLY A 91 26.34 4.92 -13.89
CA GLY A 91 27.38 3.89 -13.87
C GLY A 91 28.39 4.01 -12.71
N MET A 92 28.13 4.88 -11.74
CA MET A 92 29.01 5.10 -10.57
C MET A 92 28.80 4.07 -9.46
N ALA A 93 27.66 3.36 -9.46
CA ALA A 93 27.34 2.34 -8.47
C ALA A 93 26.73 1.10 -9.14
N LYS A 94 26.86 -0.05 -8.47
CA LYS A 94 26.22 -1.31 -8.87
C LYS A 94 25.65 -2.01 -7.65
N VAL A 95 24.35 -2.22 -7.62
CA VAL A 95 23.69 -3.05 -6.61
C VAL A 95 23.87 -4.51 -7.00
N THR A 96 24.47 -5.30 -6.11
CA THR A 96 24.72 -6.74 -6.34
C THR A 96 23.74 -7.65 -5.61
N LEU A 97 22.83 -7.09 -4.81
CA LEU A 97 21.77 -7.81 -4.11
C LEU A 97 20.74 -8.31 -5.15
N ARG A 98 20.38 -9.59 -5.09
CA ARG A 98 19.52 -10.25 -6.11
C ARG A 98 18.13 -10.60 -5.59
N ASN A 99 17.97 -10.74 -4.29
CA ASN A 99 16.70 -11.13 -3.65
C ASN A 99 16.66 -10.61 -2.20
N GLU A 100 15.54 -10.86 -1.51
CA GLU A 100 15.29 -10.49 -0.11
C GLU A 100 16.25 -11.12 0.92
N ILE A 101 16.89 -12.24 0.59
CA ILE A 101 17.80 -12.96 1.50
C ILE A 101 19.17 -12.26 1.53
N ASP A 102 19.59 -11.68 0.41
CA ASP A 102 20.91 -11.06 0.28
C ASP A 102 21.13 -9.88 1.23
N PRO A 103 20.18 -8.94 1.44
CA PRO A 103 20.30 -7.89 2.45
C PRO A 103 20.55 -8.46 3.86
N CYS A 104 19.73 -9.40 4.32
CA CYS A 104 19.85 -10.01 5.65
C CYS A 104 21.20 -10.72 5.82
N ARG A 105 21.62 -11.48 4.80
CA ARG A 105 22.92 -12.16 4.81
C ARG A 105 24.08 -11.16 4.85
N SER A 106 24.01 -10.11 4.04
CA SER A 106 25.03 -9.06 3.99
C SER A 106 25.11 -8.34 5.32
N TRP A 107 23.96 -8.05 5.94
CA TRP A 107 23.88 -7.43 7.26
C TRP A 107 24.47 -8.31 8.35
N ASN A 108 24.11 -9.60 8.41
CA ASN A 108 24.67 -10.54 9.39
C ASN A 108 26.19 -10.69 9.26
N ARG A 109 26.73 -10.57 8.05
CA ARG A 109 28.19 -10.58 7.81
C ARG A 109 28.85 -9.26 8.25
N ALA A 110 28.15 -8.15 8.11
CA ALA A 110 28.66 -6.83 8.50
C ALA A 110 28.58 -6.61 10.02
N ALA A 111 27.52 -7.08 10.69
CA ALA A 111 27.22 -6.80 12.10
C ALA A 111 28.41 -7.03 13.07
N PRO A 112 29.21 -8.11 12.96
CA PRO A 112 30.38 -8.31 13.81
C PRO A 112 31.49 -7.27 13.60
N GLN A 113 31.57 -6.65 12.42
CA GLN A 113 32.56 -5.62 12.10
C GLN A 113 32.13 -4.23 12.61
N VAL A 114 30.83 -4.00 12.76
CA VAL A 114 30.28 -2.71 13.19
C VAL A 114 30.05 -2.65 14.70
N THR A 115 30.03 -3.81 15.37
CA THR A 115 29.82 -3.89 16.83
C THR A 115 31.18 -3.94 17.52
N PRO A 116 31.62 -2.87 18.22
CA PRO A 116 32.82 -2.94 19.04
C PRO A 116 32.56 -3.98 20.14
N VAL A 117 33.34 -5.06 20.16
CA VAL A 117 33.29 -6.03 21.26
C VAL A 117 33.93 -5.36 22.47
N SER A 118 33.16 -4.61 23.23
CA SER A 118 33.54 -4.21 24.58
C SER A 118 33.65 -5.50 25.39
N HIS A 119 34.86 -5.81 25.85
CA HIS A 119 35.14 -6.97 26.70
C HIS A 119 34.18 -6.94 27.90
N VAL A 120 33.16 -7.80 27.90
CA VAL A 120 32.21 -7.87 29.01
C VAL A 120 32.93 -8.55 30.17
N SER A 121 33.31 -7.78 31.18
CA SER A 121 33.67 -8.33 32.48
C SER A 121 32.47 -9.10 33.02
N PRO A 122 32.62 -10.34 33.52
CA PRO A 122 31.51 -11.08 34.08
C PRO A 122 30.95 -10.31 35.27
N VAL A 123 29.75 -9.74 35.09
CA VAL A 123 28.96 -9.22 36.21
C VAL A 123 28.35 -10.44 36.87
N SER A 124 28.87 -10.81 38.05
CA SER A 124 28.21 -11.80 38.91
C SER A 124 26.86 -11.23 39.33
N PHE A 125 25.78 -11.89 38.92
CA PHE A 125 24.48 -11.70 39.53
C PHE A 125 24.42 -12.62 40.75
N ASP A 126 24.56 -12.05 41.94
CA ASP A 126 24.19 -12.73 43.18
C ASP A 126 22.66 -12.93 43.18
N LEU A 127 22.24 -14.15 42.91
CA LEU A 127 20.86 -14.58 43.17
C LEU A 127 20.69 -14.70 44.69
N GLN A 128 20.31 -13.61 45.35
CA GLN A 128 19.69 -13.72 46.66
C GLN A 128 18.30 -14.34 46.48
N SER A 129 18.29 -15.66 46.68
CA SER A 129 17.12 -16.52 46.80
C SER A 129 16.27 -16.12 48.01
N GLU A 130 15.21 -15.34 47.81
CA GLU A 130 13.99 -15.25 48.63
C GLU A 130 12.93 -14.61 47.69
N PHE A 131 11.71 -15.08 47.42
CA PHE A 131 10.80 -15.99 48.10
C PHE A 131 9.72 -16.39 47.05
N ILE A 132 9.57 -17.68 46.71
CA ILE A 132 8.39 -18.18 45.98
C ILE A 132 7.40 -18.68 47.03
N ALA A 133 6.28 -17.97 47.19
CA ALA A 133 4.92 -18.48 47.44
C ALA A 133 4.02 -17.34 47.95
N GLN A 134 2.72 -17.43 47.62
CA GLN A 134 1.60 -16.53 47.98
C GLN A 134 1.34 -15.46 46.90
N LEU A 135 0.25 -15.45 46.14
CA LEU A 135 -1.12 -15.91 46.40
C LEU A 135 -1.82 -16.41 45.11
N TYR A 136 -2.28 -17.66 45.16
CA TYR A 136 -3.61 -17.97 44.66
C TYR A 136 -4.59 -17.60 45.78
N PHE A 137 -5.48 -16.65 45.52
CA PHE A 137 -6.85 -16.61 46.02
C PHE A 137 -7.71 -15.88 44.99
#